data_AF-A0A0Q1CWC6-F1
#
_entry.id   AF-A0A0Q1CWC6-F1
#
_cell.length_a   1.000
_cell.length_b   1.000
_cell.length_c   1.000
_cell.angle_alpha   90.00
_cell.angle_beta   90.00
_cell.angle_gamma   90.00
#
_symmetry.space_group_name_H-M   'P 1'
#
loop_
_entity.id
_entity.type
_entity.pdbx_description
1 polymer ?
#
loop_
_entity_poly.entity_id
_entity_poly.type
_entity_poly.pdbx_seq_one_letter_code
_entity_poly.pdbx_strand_id
1 'polypeptide(L)'
;MLPGTVVVVTCLAAAGWGLRPGGLADRASAVGCYSAVSLQSDTAVIGGAAAADPVGACLEMWRRSGLESGGDAAACLRDDGGIAVFPRKDACGSLGLRPFAGVSDLGRRFAAFQHDAVSLVAADRCRPRAEIVADLRRALDSYGFSSWSVDDSGFGRPWARGLPCASLAIDHDRSAVVVVPFPDLRQK
;
A
#
# COMPACT_ATOMS: atom_id res chain seq x y z
N MET A 1 -29.66 39.44 45.31
CA MET A 1 -30.08 38.87 44.01
C MET A 1 -29.47 39.73 42.91
N LEU A 2 -28.45 39.22 42.22
CA LEU A 2 -27.99 39.70 40.91
C LEU A 2 -27.60 38.45 40.10
N PRO A 3 -28.14 38.25 38.90
CA PRO A 3 -27.75 37.11 38.07
C PRO A 3 -26.45 37.45 37.34
N GLY A 4 -25.37 36.72 37.66
CA GLY A 4 -24.12 36.80 36.92
C GLY A 4 -24.24 36.04 35.60
N THR A 5 -24.23 36.75 34.48
CA THR A 5 -24.22 36.19 33.13
C THR A 5 -22.89 35.49 32.86
N VAL A 6 -22.93 34.16 32.69
CA VAL A 6 -21.79 33.37 32.21
C VAL A 6 -21.73 33.51 30.69
N VAL A 7 -20.75 34.26 30.20
CA VAL A 7 -20.42 34.30 28.76
C VAL A 7 -19.59 33.05 28.46
N VAL A 8 -20.24 32.02 27.92
CA VAL A 8 -19.56 30.86 27.37
C VAL A 8 -19.01 31.26 26.00
N VAL A 9 -17.70 31.54 25.94
CA VAL A 9 -16.98 31.72 24.68
C VAL A 9 -16.74 30.35 24.07
N THR A 10 -17.60 29.94 23.14
CA THR A 10 -17.37 28.77 22.28
C THR A 10 -16.35 29.15 21.21
N CYS A 11 -15.08 28.81 21.44
CA CYS A 11 -14.06 28.80 20.40
C CYS A 11 -14.42 27.74 19.35
N LEU A 12 -15.05 28.15 18.26
CA LEU A 12 -15.18 27.35 17.04
C LEU A 12 -13.78 27.20 16.42
N ALA A 13 -13.08 26.12 16.74
CA ALA A 13 -11.91 25.71 15.97
C ALA A 13 -12.40 25.18 14.61
N ALA A 14 -12.54 26.08 13.63
CA ALA A 14 -12.60 25.67 12.23
C ALA A 14 -11.26 25.01 11.90
N ALA A 15 -11.24 23.68 11.93
CA ALA A 15 -10.04 22.90 11.63
C ALA A 15 -9.60 23.22 10.19
N GLY A 16 -8.47 23.91 10.06
CA GLY A 16 -7.85 24.23 8.78
C GLY A 16 -7.24 22.98 8.14
N TRP A 17 -8.07 22.14 7.54
CA TRP A 17 -7.62 20.97 6.77
C TRP A 17 -6.87 21.37 5.48
N GLY A 18 -7.07 22.60 5.00
CA GLY A 18 -6.46 23.12 3.77
C GLY A 18 -4.97 23.50 3.86
N LEU A 19 -4.34 23.43 5.04
CA LEU A 19 -2.93 23.80 5.24
C LEU A 19 -2.05 22.66 5.74
N ARG A 20 -2.56 21.43 5.79
CA ARG A 20 -1.71 20.30 6.20
C ARG A 20 -0.64 20.07 5.12
N PRO A 21 0.66 20.15 5.48
CA PRO A 21 1.71 19.80 4.52
C PRO A 21 1.48 18.37 4.05
N GLY A 22 1.77 18.14 2.77
CA GLY A 22 1.71 16.79 2.20
C GLY A 22 2.63 15.84 2.98
N GLY A 23 2.26 14.57 3.02
CA GLY A 23 3.00 13.54 3.74
C GLY A 23 3.78 12.63 2.82
N LEU A 24 4.84 12.03 3.35
CA LEU A 24 5.61 11.00 2.66
C LEU A 24 5.06 9.61 3.00
N ALA A 25 4.93 8.76 1.98
CA ALA A 25 4.61 7.35 2.18
C ALA A 25 5.85 6.58 2.64
N ASP A 26 5.71 5.76 3.67
CA ASP A 26 6.78 4.96 4.28
C ASP A 26 6.52 3.45 4.21
N ARG A 27 5.26 3.05 3.95
CA ARG A 27 4.85 1.66 3.75
C ARG A 27 4.48 1.34 2.29
N ALA A 28 4.36 2.35 1.43
CA ALA A 28 3.81 2.14 0.10
C ALA A 28 4.84 1.62 -0.92
N SER A 29 4.74 0.33 -1.22
CA SER A 29 5.25 -0.31 -2.44
C SER A 29 4.18 -0.47 -3.52
N ALA A 30 2.94 -0.16 -3.18
CA ALA A 30 1.77 -0.27 -4.03
C ALA A 30 0.85 0.95 -3.88
N VAL A 31 0.10 1.21 -4.95
CA VAL A 31 -0.85 2.31 -5.10
C VAL A 31 -2.26 1.73 -5.16
N GLY A 32 -3.14 2.18 -4.27
CA GLY A 32 -4.57 1.85 -4.33
C GLY A 32 -5.32 2.84 -5.23
N CYS A 33 -5.86 2.37 -6.35
CA CYS A 33 -6.70 3.14 -7.26
C CYS A 33 -8.18 2.89 -6.94
N TYR A 34 -8.84 3.87 -6.33
CA TYR A 34 -10.23 3.78 -5.86
C TYR A 34 -11.22 4.13 -6.97
N SER A 35 -12.33 3.39 -7.10
CA SER A 35 -13.37 3.66 -8.10
C SER A 35 -14.22 4.90 -7.79
N ALA A 36 -14.25 5.36 -6.54
CA ALA A 36 -14.96 6.56 -6.10
C ALA A 36 -14.21 7.28 -4.97
N VAL A 37 -14.60 8.51 -4.64
CA VAL A 37 -14.04 9.25 -3.49
C VAL A 37 -14.61 8.71 -2.17
N SER A 38 -14.16 7.51 -1.81
CA SER A 38 -14.54 6.80 -0.59
C SER A 38 -13.50 5.72 -0.28
N LEU A 39 -13.10 5.61 0.98
CA LEU A 39 -12.20 4.53 1.43
C LEU A 39 -12.85 3.14 1.38
N GLN A 40 -14.17 3.08 1.16
CA GLN A 40 -14.95 1.84 1.07
C GLN A 40 -15.29 1.45 -0.37
N SER A 41 -14.85 2.22 -1.38
CA SER A 41 -15.12 1.86 -2.77
C SER A 41 -14.21 0.72 -3.24
N ASP A 42 -14.60 0.09 -4.35
CA ASP A 42 -13.73 -0.86 -5.03
C ASP A 42 -12.35 -0.24 -5.28
N THR A 43 -11.32 -1.03 -5.00
CA THR A 43 -9.93 -0.59 -5.03
C THR A 43 -9.11 -1.59 -5.80
N ALA A 44 -8.45 -1.13 -6.85
CA ALA A 44 -7.40 -1.90 -7.51
C ALA A 44 -6.04 -1.53 -6.91
N VAL A 45 -5.16 -2.50 -6.71
CA VAL A 45 -3.83 -2.27 -6.14
C VAL A 45 -2.78 -2.50 -7.22
N ILE A 46 -1.97 -1.48 -7.50
CA ILE A 46 -0.90 -1.53 -8.51
C ILE A 46 0.45 -1.41 -7.80
N GLY A 47 1.29 -2.43 -7.92
CA GLY A 47 2.64 -2.44 -7.35
C GLY A 47 3.72 -1.84 -8.26
N GLY A 48 4.95 -1.83 -7.76
CA GLY A 48 6.15 -1.53 -8.56
C GLY A 48 6.34 -0.04 -8.82
N ALA A 49 6.61 0.33 -10.08
CA ALA A 49 6.91 1.71 -10.47
C ALA A 49 5.73 2.69 -10.31
N ALA A 50 4.52 2.19 -10.03
CA ALA A 50 3.33 3.01 -9.83
C ALA A 50 3.51 4.05 -8.72
N ALA A 51 4.31 3.78 -7.69
CA ALA A 51 4.56 4.73 -6.61
C ALA A 51 5.32 6.00 -7.06
N ALA A 52 6.01 5.97 -8.21
CA ALA A 52 6.72 7.13 -8.76
C ALA A 52 5.77 8.14 -9.42
N ASP A 53 4.68 7.66 -10.03
CA ASP A 53 3.59 8.47 -10.55
C ASP A 53 2.24 7.78 -10.25
N PRO A 54 1.73 7.89 -9.00
CA PRO A 54 0.52 7.19 -8.59
C PRO A 54 -0.71 7.63 -9.39
N VAL A 55 -0.79 8.93 -9.69
CA VAL A 55 -1.92 9.50 -10.43
C VAL A 55 -1.93 8.99 -11.86
N GLY A 56 -0.80 9.07 -12.57
CA GLY A 56 -0.70 8.56 -13.94
C GLY A 56 -0.99 7.06 -14.03
N ALA A 57 -0.48 6.26 -13.08
CA ALA A 57 -0.73 4.83 -13.02
C ALA A 57 -2.23 4.50 -12.87
N CYS A 58 -2.94 5.19 -11.97
CA CYS A 58 -4.38 4.96 -11.77
C CYS A 58 -5.24 5.49 -12.92
N LEU A 59 -4.90 6.64 -13.50
CA LEU A 59 -5.58 7.16 -14.70
C LEU A 59 -5.49 6.17 -15.86
N GLU A 60 -4.30 5.62 -16.10
CA GLU A 60 -4.08 4.62 -17.15
C GLU A 60 -4.86 3.33 -16.88
N MET A 61 -4.90 2.88 -15.63
CA MET A 61 -5.67 1.71 -15.24
C MET A 61 -7.18 1.93 -15.43
N TRP A 62 -7.73 3.04 -14.93
CA TRP A 62 -9.15 3.37 -15.10
C TRP A 62 -9.55 3.44 -16.57
N ARG A 63 -8.70 4.05 -17.42
CA ARG A 63 -8.88 4.09 -18.87
C ARG A 63 -8.98 2.69 -19.49
N ARG A 64 -8.15 1.74 -19.04
CA ARG A 64 -8.20 0.34 -19.51
C ARG A 64 -9.43 -0.41 -19.02
N SER A 65 -9.92 -0.07 -17.83
CA SER A 65 -11.09 -0.69 -17.20
C SER A 65 -12.42 -0.09 -17.64
N GLY A 66 -12.42 0.98 -18.45
CA GLY A 66 -13.63 1.71 -18.84
C GLY A 66 -14.23 2.55 -17.71
N LEU A 67 -13.45 2.86 -16.67
CA LEU A 67 -13.87 3.76 -15.60
C LEU A 67 -13.57 5.21 -16.01
N GLU A 68 -14.63 6.00 -16.15
CA GLU A 68 -14.54 7.42 -16.48
C GLU A 68 -14.09 8.20 -15.24
N SER A 69 -12.77 8.38 -15.10
CA SER A 69 -12.24 9.48 -14.28
C SER A 69 -12.25 10.73 -15.15
N GLY A 70 -12.84 11.85 -14.71
CA GLY A 70 -12.90 13.09 -15.48
C GLY A 70 -11.54 13.79 -15.71
N GLY A 71 -10.44 13.04 -15.84
CA GLY A 71 -9.05 13.50 -15.94
C GLY A 71 -8.46 14.00 -14.62
N ASP A 72 -9.33 14.27 -13.64
CA ASP A 72 -9.00 14.90 -12.38
C ASP A 72 -8.89 13.84 -11.28
N ALA A 73 -7.70 13.69 -10.71
CA ALA A 73 -7.42 12.75 -9.64
C ALA A 73 -6.49 13.34 -8.59
N ALA A 74 -6.53 12.79 -7.39
CA ALA A 74 -5.65 13.18 -6.30
C ALA A 74 -5.02 11.95 -5.67
N ALA A 75 -3.71 12.00 -5.45
CA ALA A 75 -2.99 11.07 -4.60
C ALA A 75 -2.98 11.57 -3.15
N CYS A 76 -3.42 10.72 -2.24
CA CYS A 76 -3.54 10.98 -0.82
C CYS A 76 -2.69 9.98 -0.04
N LEU A 77 -2.10 10.45 1.07
CA LEU A 77 -1.44 9.60 2.04
C LEU A 77 -2.49 9.05 3.00
N ARG A 78 -2.57 7.72 3.10
CA ARG A 78 -3.38 7.02 4.09
C ARG A 78 -2.69 7.02 5.46
N ASP A 79 -3.47 6.86 6.51
CA ASP A 79 -2.95 6.81 7.90
C ASP A 79 -2.05 5.59 8.15
N ASP A 80 -2.20 4.52 7.37
CA ASP A 80 -1.33 3.35 7.38
C ASP A 80 0.00 3.55 6.62
N GLY A 81 0.26 4.74 6.07
CA GLY A 81 1.46 5.04 5.30
C GLY A 81 1.40 4.61 3.83
N GLY A 82 0.23 4.13 3.37
CA GLY A 82 -0.06 3.74 1.99
C GLY A 82 -0.42 4.92 1.07
N ILE A 83 -0.38 4.68 -0.25
CA ILE A 83 -0.79 5.65 -1.28
C ILE A 83 -2.19 5.28 -1.79
N ALA A 84 -3.13 6.21 -1.71
CA ALA A 84 -4.47 6.08 -2.28
C ALA A 84 -4.69 7.14 -3.34
N VAL A 85 -5.25 6.75 -4.49
CA VAL A 85 -5.60 7.67 -5.58
C VAL A 85 -7.10 7.61 -5.82
N PHE A 86 -7.71 8.79 -5.86
CA PHE A 86 -9.16 8.96 -6.01
C PHE A 86 -9.49 9.79 -7.25
N PRO A 87 -10.63 9.54 -7.92
CA PRO A 87 -10.99 10.17 -9.19
C PRO A 87 -11.59 11.58 -9.03
N ARG A 88 -11.02 12.41 -8.14
CA ARG A 88 -11.26 13.86 -8.03
C ARG A 88 -10.05 14.58 -7.43
N LYS A 89 -9.79 15.83 -7.86
CA LYS A 89 -8.69 16.68 -7.36
C LYS A 89 -8.79 17.05 -5.87
N ASP A 90 -10.00 17.20 -5.34
CA ASP A 90 -10.25 17.63 -3.95
C ASP A 90 -10.35 16.46 -2.96
N ALA A 91 -10.17 15.22 -3.43
CA ALA A 91 -10.50 14.01 -2.68
C ALA A 91 -9.79 13.92 -1.32
N CYS A 92 -8.51 14.30 -1.23
CA CYS A 92 -7.78 14.22 0.03
C CYS A 92 -8.42 15.12 1.09
N GLY A 93 -8.78 16.36 0.75
CA GLY A 93 -9.46 17.27 1.66
C GLY A 93 -10.84 16.76 2.07
N SER A 94 -11.63 16.30 1.09
CA SER A 94 -12.96 15.74 1.31
C SER A 94 -12.98 14.48 2.18
N LEU A 95 -11.90 13.69 2.15
CA LEU A 95 -11.75 12.48 2.97
C LEU A 95 -10.97 12.70 4.27
N GLY A 96 -10.53 13.93 4.56
CA GLY A 96 -9.68 14.22 5.73
C GLY A 96 -8.29 13.58 5.65
N LEU A 97 -7.81 13.25 4.45
CA LEU A 97 -6.48 12.69 4.21
C LEU A 97 -5.48 13.80 3.89
N ARG A 98 -4.20 13.53 4.16
CA ARG A 98 -3.12 14.43 3.71
C ARG A 98 -2.84 14.22 2.22
N PRO A 99 -2.50 15.27 1.45
CA PRO A 99 -1.95 15.09 0.11
C PRO A 99 -0.69 14.22 0.14
N PHE A 100 -0.52 13.35 -0.85
CA PHE A 100 0.72 12.62 -1.08
C PHE A 100 1.80 13.57 -1.60
N ALA A 101 2.97 13.59 -0.96
CA ALA A 101 4.09 14.44 -1.34
C ALA A 101 5.29 13.66 -1.90
N GLY A 102 5.21 12.33 -1.94
CA GLY A 102 6.30 11.46 -2.39
C GLY A 102 6.50 10.27 -1.47
N VAL A 103 7.49 9.45 -1.82
CA VAL A 103 7.91 8.29 -1.04
C VAL A 103 9.10 8.68 -0.17
N SER A 104 9.14 8.20 1.08
CA SER A 104 10.28 8.36 1.99
C SER A 104 11.47 7.46 1.59
N ASP A 105 12.65 7.68 2.16
CA ASP A 105 13.78 6.75 1.98
C ASP A 105 13.50 5.35 2.53
N LEU A 106 12.72 5.26 3.60
CA LEU A 106 12.26 3.98 4.14
C LEU A 106 11.36 3.26 3.14
N GLY A 107 10.36 3.96 2.61
CA GLY A 107 9.45 3.43 1.60
C GLY A 107 10.17 3.00 0.31
N ARG A 108 11.15 3.78 -0.15
CA ARG A 108 11.99 3.42 -1.30
C ARG A 108 12.77 2.12 -1.08
N ARG A 109 13.44 2.00 0.07
CA ARG A 109 14.17 0.77 0.43
C ARG A 109 13.24 -0.42 0.55
N PHE A 110 12.05 -0.22 1.12
CA PHE A 110 11.07 -1.28 1.25
C PHE A 110 10.52 -1.75 -0.10
N ALA A 111 10.23 -0.81 -1.01
CA ALA A 111 9.79 -1.14 -2.37
C ALA A 111 10.87 -1.93 -3.14
N ALA A 112 12.14 -1.56 -3.00
CA ALA A 112 13.26 -2.31 -3.58
C ALA A 112 13.36 -3.73 -2.99
N PHE A 113 13.29 -3.85 -1.66
CA PHE A 113 13.20 -5.15 -0.99
C PHE A 113 12.06 -6.01 -1.54
N GLN A 114 10.84 -5.46 -1.64
CA GLN A 114 9.69 -6.22 -2.13
C GLN A 114 9.87 -6.68 -3.57
N HIS A 115 10.43 -5.84 -4.45
CA HIS A 115 10.72 -6.22 -5.83
C HIS A 115 11.67 -7.42 -5.90
N ASP A 116 12.74 -7.38 -5.11
CA ASP A 116 13.74 -8.45 -5.05
C ASP A 116 13.16 -9.72 -4.41
N ALA A 117 12.40 -9.60 -3.32
CA ALA A 117 11.79 -10.71 -2.62
C ALA A 117 10.76 -11.44 -3.51
N VAL A 118 9.90 -10.68 -4.22
CA VAL A 118 8.96 -11.25 -5.19
C VAL A 118 9.72 -11.94 -6.31
N SER A 119 10.79 -11.32 -6.83
CA SER A 119 11.63 -11.93 -7.88
C SER A 119 12.30 -13.22 -7.39
N LEU A 120 12.79 -13.25 -6.16
CA LEU A 120 13.43 -14.42 -5.54
C LEU A 120 12.50 -15.63 -5.42
N VAL A 121 11.22 -15.38 -5.14
CA VAL A 121 10.19 -16.42 -5.01
C VAL A 121 9.54 -16.78 -6.35
N ALA A 122 9.33 -15.80 -7.24
CA ALA A 122 8.71 -16.00 -8.54
C ALA A 122 9.66 -16.65 -9.57
N ALA A 123 10.96 -16.41 -9.48
CA ALA A 123 11.95 -16.93 -10.43
C ALA A 123 12.22 -18.44 -10.28
N ASP A 124 11.72 -19.10 -9.22
CA ASP A 124 12.27 -20.40 -8.84
C ASP A 124 11.32 -21.58 -8.60
N ARG A 125 11.87 -22.72 -9.00
CA ARG A 125 11.26 -24.00 -9.35
C ARG A 125 11.02 -24.88 -8.13
N CYS A 126 10.20 -24.41 -7.18
CA CYS A 126 9.92 -25.22 -5.98
C CYS A 126 11.16 -25.57 -5.16
N ARG A 127 12.00 -24.56 -4.90
CA ARG A 127 13.15 -24.68 -4.00
C ARG A 127 12.72 -25.13 -2.59
N PRO A 128 13.61 -25.78 -1.84
CA PRO A 128 13.32 -26.17 -0.45
C PRO A 128 12.88 -24.97 0.40
N ARG A 129 11.86 -25.19 1.24
CA ARG A 129 11.32 -24.18 2.18
C ARG A 129 12.41 -23.46 2.97
N ALA A 130 13.38 -24.21 3.50
CA ALA A 130 14.45 -23.64 4.32
C ALA A 130 15.34 -22.66 3.55
N GLU A 131 15.59 -22.91 2.26
CA GLU A 131 16.41 -22.02 1.41
C GLU A 131 15.66 -20.70 1.14
N ILE A 132 14.38 -20.77 0.81
CA ILE A 132 13.54 -19.57 0.58
C ILE A 132 13.49 -18.71 1.84
N VAL A 133 13.27 -19.32 3.01
CA VAL A 133 13.22 -18.60 4.28
C VAL A 133 14.57 -17.96 4.62
N ALA A 134 15.68 -18.68 4.41
CA ALA A 134 17.02 -18.14 4.65
C ALA A 134 17.36 -16.97 3.71
N ASP A 135 16.95 -17.04 2.45
CA ASP A 135 17.12 -15.99 1.45
C ASP A 135 16.31 -14.74 1.80
N LEU A 136 15.03 -14.91 2.16
CA LEU A 136 14.16 -13.80 2.57
C LEU A 136 14.70 -13.10 3.82
N ARG A 137 15.23 -13.86 4.79
CA ARG A 137 15.88 -13.27 5.98
C ARG A 137 17.12 -12.46 5.60
N ARG A 138 18.00 -13.00 4.76
CA ARG A 138 19.18 -12.26 4.28
C ARG A 138 18.80 -10.98 3.54
N ALA A 139 17.73 -11.02 2.73
CA ALA A 139 17.22 -9.84 2.05
C ALA A 139 16.67 -8.80 3.04
N LEU A 140 15.87 -9.22 4.02
CA LEU A 140 15.40 -8.31 5.08
C LEU A 140 16.57 -7.64 5.79
N ASP A 141 17.60 -8.40 6.18
CA ASP A 141 18.79 -7.87 6.83
C ASP A 141 19.54 -6.87 5.92
N SER A 142 19.76 -7.21 4.64
CA SER A 142 20.51 -6.34 3.71
C SER A 142 19.82 -5.01 3.44
N TYR A 143 18.48 -4.97 3.52
CA TYR A 143 17.69 -3.77 3.35
C TYR A 143 17.43 -2.99 4.65
N GLY A 144 17.90 -3.50 5.80
CA GLY A 144 17.75 -2.87 7.11
C GLY A 144 16.44 -3.15 7.81
N PHE A 145 15.76 -4.25 7.46
CA PHE A 145 14.50 -4.72 8.03
C PHE A 145 14.70 -5.93 8.95
N SER A 146 15.82 -6.02 9.66
CA SER A 146 16.18 -7.17 10.51
C SER A 146 15.22 -7.46 11.68
N SER A 147 14.38 -6.49 12.05
CA SER A 147 13.30 -6.69 13.03
C SER A 147 12.06 -7.37 12.45
N TRP A 148 11.98 -7.52 11.12
CA TRP A 148 10.87 -8.16 10.45
C TRP A 148 11.00 -9.68 10.49
N SER A 149 9.85 -10.34 10.49
CA SER A 149 9.78 -11.80 10.50
C SER A 149 9.44 -12.36 9.12
N VAL A 150 9.75 -13.64 8.92
CA VAL A 150 9.24 -14.43 7.79
C VAL A 150 8.23 -15.41 8.35
N ASP A 151 6.96 -15.23 7.99
CA ASP A 151 5.87 -16.14 8.31
C ASP A 151 5.76 -17.17 7.18
N ASP A 152 6.23 -18.38 7.45
CA ASP A 152 6.32 -19.47 6.49
C ASP A 152 5.21 -20.52 6.69
N SER A 153 4.15 -20.16 7.43
CA SER A 153 3.00 -21.05 7.70
C SER A 153 2.20 -21.38 6.44
N GLY A 154 2.26 -20.54 5.41
CA GLY A 154 1.55 -20.75 4.15
C GLY A 154 2.21 -21.72 3.18
N PHE A 155 3.38 -22.29 3.50
CA PHE A 155 3.95 -23.38 2.69
C PHE A 155 3.08 -24.66 2.81
N GLY A 156 2.46 -25.08 1.70
CA GLY A 156 1.68 -26.32 1.59
C GLY A 156 2.34 -27.45 0.78
N ARG A 157 1.82 -28.69 0.89
CA ARG A 157 2.24 -29.91 0.13
C ARG A 157 2.24 -29.68 -1.39
N PRO A 158 3.14 -30.27 -2.20
CA PRO A 158 3.54 -29.75 -3.52
C PRO A 158 2.36 -29.45 -4.45
N TRP A 159 2.31 -28.21 -4.93
CA TRP A 159 1.28 -27.71 -5.85
C TRP A 159 1.81 -27.80 -7.29
N ALA A 160 0.88 -27.92 -8.24
CA ALA A 160 1.06 -28.47 -9.59
C ALA A 160 2.39 -28.18 -10.32
N ARG A 161 2.89 -29.19 -11.06
CA ARG A 161 4.07 -29.08 -11.93
C ARG A 161 3.95 -27.85 -12.86
N GLY A 162 4.95 -26.97 -12.81
CA GLY A 162 5.09 -25.83 -13.73
C GLY A 162 4.64 -24.46 -13.20
N LEU A 163 4.14 -24.37 -11.96
CA LEU A 163 3.85 -23.11 -11.28
C LEU A 163 4.89 -22.82 -10.18
N PRO A 164 5.11 -21.56 -9.77
CA PRO A 164 5.91 -21.25 -8.58
C PRO A 164 5.29 -21.93 -7.34
N CYS A 165 6.11 -22.45 -6.44
CA CYS A 165 5.61 -23.18 -5.26
C CYS A 165 5.05 -22.29 -4.16
N ALA A 166 5.30 -20.98 -4.25
CA ALA A 166 4.82 -19.99 -3.31
C ALA A 166 4.72 -18.63 -4.01
N SER A 167 3.97 -17.74 -3.38
CA SER A 167 4.02 -16.30 -3.59
C SER A 167 4.31 -15.64 -2.24
N LEU A 168 4.37 -14.32 -2.22
CA LEU A 168 4.56 -13.52 -1.02
C LEU A 168 3.41 -12.54 -0.83
N ALA A 169 3.04 -12.36 0.42
CA ALA A 169 2.28 -11.23 0.91
C ALA A 169 3.12 -10.48 1.94
N ILE A 170 2.78 -9.20 2.14
CA ILE A 170 3.45 -8.35 3.12
C ILE A 170 2.42 -7.90 4.14
N ASP A 171 2.73 -8.13 5.41
CA ASP A 171 1.95 -7.71 6.56
C ASP A 171 2.73 -6.63 7.30
N HIS A 172 2.44 -5.37 6.99
CA HIS A 172 3.12 -4.23 7.58
C HIS A 172 2.86 -4.09 9.09
N ASP A 173 1.67 -4.47 9.56
CA ASP A 173 1.28 -4.30 10.95
C ASP A 173 1.98 -5.32 11.86
N ARG A 174 2.16 -6.55 11.38
CA ARG A 174 3.00 -7.56 12.05
C ARG A 174 4.49 -7.45 11.70
N SER A 175 4.86 -6.55 10.79
CA SER A 175 6.22 -6.49 10.22
C SER A 175 6.69 -7.88 9.76
N ALA A 176 5.88 -8.52 8.93
CA ALA A 176 6.08 -9.88 8.49
C ALA A 176 6.00 -10.00 6.96
N VAL A 177 6.92 -10.77 6.38
CA VAL A 177 6.80 -11.29 5.02
C VAL A 177 6.12 -12.64 5.12
N VAL A 178 4.91 -12.73 4.58
CA VAL A 178 4.09 -13.92 4.66
C VAL A 178 4.25 -14.70 3.38
N VAL A 179 4.77 -15.92 3.48
CA VAL A 179 4.77 -16.85 2.35
C VAL A 179 3.37 -17.39 2.20
N VAL A 180 2.78 -17.21 1.02
CA VAL A 180 1.42 -17.65 0.70
C VAL A 180 1.44 -18.68 -0.43
N PRO A 181 0.43 -19.58 -0.51
CA PRO A 181 0.29 -20.47 -1.66
C PRO A 181 0.19 -19.66 -2.96
N PHE A 182 0.79 -20.17 -4.05
CA PHE A 182 0.57 -19.58 -5.36
C PHE A 182 -0.89 -19.82 -5.79
N PRO A 183 -1.63 -18.78 -6.23
CA PRO A 183 -3.04 -18.93 -6.57
C PRO A 183 -3.23 -19.90 -7.75
N ASP A 184 -4.14 -20.87 -7.62
CA ASP A 184 -4.55 -21.73 -8.74
C ASP A 184 -5.38 -20.89 -9.73
N LEU A 185 -4.76 -20.49 -10.84
CA LEU A 185 -5.40 -19.67 -11.87
C LEU A 185 -6.51 -20.40 -12.64
N ARG A 186 -6.80 -21.68 -12.32
CA ARG A 186 -7.88 -22.48 -12.93
C ARG A 186 -9.24 -22.33 -12.25
N GLN A 187 -9.36 -21.54 -11.19
CA GLN A 187 -10.65 -21.26 -10.53
C GLN A 187 -11.35 -20.01 -11.09
N LYS A 188 -11.57 -19.97 -12.41
CA LYS A 188 -12.52 -19.03 -13.03
C LYS A 188 -13.73 -19.78 -13.56
#